data_AF-A0A242W0A0-F1
#
_entry.id   AF-A0A242W0A0-F1
#
_cell.length_a   1.000
_cell.length_b   1.000
_cell.length_c   1.000
_cell.angle_alpha   90.00
_cell.angle_beta   90.00
_cell.angle_gamma   90.00
#
_symmetry.space_group_name_H-M   'P 1'
#
loop_
_entity.id
_entity.type
_entity.pdbx_description
1 polymer ?
#
loop_
_entity_poly.entity_id
_entity_poly.type
_entity_poly.pdbx_seq_one_letter_code
_entity_poly.pdbx_strand_id
1 'polypeptide(L)'
;MVDWWHTKFNNKRFNSDEIKFISTYITIILNSYIKKKVLLYRGTDAAKEVIYSKLKNNLGEYISIHKESRNNIKFDFIITNFQQEDMNSNTFFISDSLCDNRINILKESIFGINQITNS
;
A
#
# COMPACT_ATOMS: atom_id res chain seq x y z
N MET A 1 15.24 -22.88 5.42
CA MET A 1 15.26 -22.29 4.06
C MET A 1 16.48 -21.40 3.87
N VAL A 2 16.75 -20.46 4.79
CA VAL A 2 17.93 -19.58 4.77
C VAL A 2 19.25 -20.37 4.86
N ASP A 3 19.37 -21.34 5.77
CA ASP A 3 20.61 -22.12 5.93
C ASP A 3 20.97 -22.96 4.70
N TRP A 4 19.96 -23.50 4.01
CA TRP A 4 20.17 -24.29 2.80
C TRP A 4 20.69 -23.42 1.65
N TRP A 5 20.09 -22.25 1.42
CA TRP A 5 20.59 -21.30 0.42
C TRP A 5 21.99 -20.79 0.79
N HIS A 6 22.19 -20.50 2.08
CA HIS A 6 23.46 -20.04 2.61
C HIS A 6 24.60 -21.03 2.36
N THR A 7 24.33 -22.32 2.55
CA THR A 7 25.33 -23.37 2.36
C THR A 7 25.54 -23.67 0.86
N LYS A 8 24.47 -23.66 0.06
CA LYS A 8 24.51 -24.09 -1.34
C LYS A 8 24.96 -23.01 -2.33
N PHE A 9 24.61 -21.75 -2.10
CA PHE A 9 24.83 -20.66 -3.06
C PHE A 9 25.75 -19.56 -2.51
N ASN A 10 25.70 -19.29 -1.20
CA ASN A 10 26.54 -18.26 -0.59
C ASN A 10 27.94 -18.77 -0.19
N ASN A 11 28.11 -20.09 -0.07
CA ASN A 11 29.38 -20.74 0.27
C ASN A 11 30.04 -20.16 1.54
N LYS A 12 29.22 -19.81 2.54
CA LYS A 12 29.63 -19.16 3.80
C LYS A 12 30.33 -17.79 3.66
N ARG A 13 30.21 -17.09 2.52
CA ARG A 13 30.81 -15.75 2.33
C ARG A 13 30.28 -14.67 3.27
N PHE A 14 29.03 -14.79 3.71
CA PHE A 14 28.39 -13.84 4.62
C PHE A 14 27.96 -14.54 5.89
N ASN A 15 28.20 -13.94 7.05
CA ASN A 15 27.70 -14.48 8.31
C ASN A 15 26.18 -14.20 8.47
N SER A 16 25.59 -14.74 9.54
CA SER A 16 24.14 -14.62 9.79
C SER A 16 23.68 -13.15 9.89
N ASP A 17 24.47 -12.29 10.52
CA ASP A 17 24.15 -10.87 10.70
C ASP A 17 24.19 -10.12 9.37
N GLU A 18 25.19 -10.41 8.52
CA GLU A 18 25.30 -9.83 7.18
C GLU A 18 24.14 -10.24 6.27
N ILE A 19 23.72 -11.51 6.32
CA ILE A 19 22.55 -12.00 5.59
C ILE A 19 21.28 -11.32 6.09
N LYS A 20 21.13 -11.19 7.40
CA LYS A 20 19.99 -10.48 8.01
C LYS A 20 19.97 -9.01 7.59
N PHE A 21 21.12 -8.35 7.55
CA PHE A 21 21.24 -6.97 7.08
C PHE A 21 20.83 -6.83 5.61
N ILE A 22 21.41 -7.64 4.71
CA ILE A 22 21.13 -7.60 3.27
C ILE A 22 19.66 -7.92 3.00
N SER A 23 19.11 -8.96 3.63
CA SER A 23 17.69 -9.33 3.46
C SER A 23 16.76 -8.23 3.96
N THR A 24 17.04 -7.62 5.11
CA THR A 24 16.26 -6.48 5.64
C THR A 24 16.32 -5.30 4.68
N TYR A 25 17.51 -4.96 4.17
CA TYR A 25 17.72 -3.86 3.26
C TYR A 25 17.00 -4.07 1.92
N ILE A 26 17.11 -5.26 1.33
CA ILE A 26 16.36 -5.65 0.12
C ILE A 26 14.85 -5.56 0.38
N THR A 27 14.38 -6.03 1.53
CA THR A 27 12.96 -5.95 1.91
C THR A 27 12.48 -4.51 1.97
N ILE A 28 13.26 -3.60 2.59
CA ILE A 28 12.95 -2.17 2.65
C ILE A 28 12.87 -1.57 1.24
N ILE A 29 13.85 -1.87 0.38
CA ILE A 29 13.90 -1.37 -1.00
C ILE A 29 12.69 -1.87 -1.79
N LEU A 30 12.43 -3.18 -1.81
CA LEU A 30 11.29 -3.77 -2.52
C LEU A 30 9.97 -3.19 -2.01
N ASN A 31 9.80 -3.07 -0.68
CA ASN A 31 8.61 -2.45 -0.09
C ASN A 31 8.47 -0.97 -0.46
N SER A 32 9.56 -0.25 -0.74
CA SER A 32 9.48 1.14 -1.22
C SER A 32 8.97 1.25 -2.65
N TYR A 33 9.29 0.28 -3.52
CA TYR A 33 8.82 0.22 -4.90
C TYR A 33 7.39 -0.33 -5.04
N ILE A 34 6.95 -1.16 -4.10
CA ILE A 34 5.60 -1.75 -4.10
C ILE A 34 4.54 -0.79 -3.52
N LYS A 35 4.95 0.21 -2.74
CA LYS A 35 4.05 1.16 -2.10
C LYS A 35 3.38 2.08 -3.11
N LYS A 36 2.20 1.65 -3.54
CA LYS A 36 1.25 2.44 -4.33
C LYS A 36 0.86 3.70 -3.56
N LYS A 37 0.95 4.86 -4.20
CA LYS A 37 0.70 6.17 -3.55
C LYS A 37 -0.77 6.55 -3.68
N VAL A 38 -1.45 6.88 -2.57
CA VAL A 38 -2.91 7.13 -2.57
C VAL A 38 -3.37 8.04 -1.42
N LEU A 39 -4.07 9.14 -1.72
CA LEU A 39 -5.28 9.68 -1.03
C LEU A 39 -5.46 11.16 -1.40
N LEU A 40 -6.64 11.53 -1.88
CA LEU A 40 -7.05 12.91 -2.13
C LEU A 40 -8.43 13.11 -1.52
N TYR A 41 -8.49 13.51 -0.25
CA TYR A 41 -9.74 13.66 0.47
C TYR A 41 -10.01 15.14 0.78
N ARG A 42 -11.22 15.62 0.48
CA ARG A 42 -11.69 16.98 0.81
C ARG A 42 -12.62 16.92 2.02
N GLY A 43 -12.42 17.79 2.99
CA GLY A 43 -13.23 17.83 4.20
C GLY A 43 -12.55 18.64 5.31
N THR A 44 -13.11 18.62 6.51
CA THR A 44 -12.46 19.18 7.70
C THR A 44 -11.19 18.40 8.03
N ASP A 45 -10.26 19.03 8.74
CA ASP A 45 -9.02 18.34 9.13
C ASP A 45 -9.27 17.16 10.05
N ALA A 46 -10.28 17.26 10.93
CA ALA A 46 -10.75 16.14 11.73
C ALA A 46 -11.24 14.96 10.87
N ALA A 47 -12.05 15.21 9.84
CA ALA A 47 -12.53 14.17 8.93
C ALA A 47 -11.38 13.53 8.12
N LYS A 48 -10.44 14.36 7.63
CA LYS A 48 -9.23 13.88 6.96
C LYS A 48 -8.43 12.92 7.85
N GLU A 49 -8.23 13.26 9.13
CA GLU A 49 -7.48 12.41 10.06
C GLU A 49 -8.18 11.08 10.36
N VAL A 50 -9.51 11.10 10.52
CA VAL A 50 -10.30 9.87 10.75
C VAL A 50 -10.18 8.92 9.56
N ILE A 51 -10.39 9.44 8.34
CA ILE A 51 -10.28 8.66 7.10
C ILE A 51 -8.85 8.17 6.88
N TYR A 52 -7.87 9.05 7.06
CA TYR A 52 -6.46 8.69 6.96
C TYR A 52 -6.10 7.55 7.91
N SER A 53 -6.51 7.64 9.18
CA SER A 53 -6.20 6.63 10.20
C SER A 53 -6.85 5.29 9.87
N LYS A 54 -8.12 5.29 9.43
CA LYS A 54 -8.80 4.06 8.99
C LYS A 54 -8.09 3.39 7.82
N LEU A 55 -7.72 4.17 6.80
CA LEU A 55 -6.99 3.65 5.64
C LEU A 55 -5.58 3.19 6.03
N LYS A 56 -4.87 3.93 6.90
CA LYS A 56 -3.52 3.58 7.36
C LYS A 56 -3.52 2.28 8.15
N ASN A 57 -4.49 2.08 9.04
CA ASN A 57 -4.60 0.86 9.84
C ASN A 57 -4.92 -0.37 8.97
N ASN A 58 -5.64 -0.18 7.86
CA ASN A 58 -6.09 -1.29 7.02
C ASN A 58 -5.20 -1.58 5.81
N LEU A 59 -4.56 -0.55 5.25
CA LEU A 59 -3.81 -0.62 3.99
C LEU A 59 -2.36 -0.18 4.15
N GLY A 60 -2.01 0.49 5.26
CA GLY A 60 -0.78 1.28 5.40
C GLY A 60 0.52 0.50 5.44
N GLU A 61 0.46 -0.84 5.54
CA GLU A 61 1.59 -1.74 5.34
C GLU A 61 1.96 -1.87 3.85
N TYR A 62 0.96 -1.80 2.98
CA TYR A 62 1.09 -2.10 1.55
C TYR A 62 0.96 -0.87 0.64
N ILE A 63 0.37 0.22 1.12
CA ILE A 63 0.23 1.48 0.36
C ILE A 63 0.83 2.67 1.12
N SER A 64 1.37 3.63 0.36
CA SER A 64 1.79 4.92 0.89
C SER A 64 0.63 5.90 0.81
N ILE A 65 0.13 6.35 1.96
CA ILE A 65 -0.99 7.28 2.01
C ILE A 65 -0.49 8.71 2.09
N HIS A 66 -0.81 9.52 1.09
CA HIS A 66 -0.45 10.94 1.02
C HIS A 66 -1.67 11.80 1.33
N LYS A 67 -1.55 12.80 2.20
CA LYS A 67 -2.69 13.69 2.54
C LYS A 67 -2.86 14.85 1.54
N GLU A 68 -1.85 15.10 0.71
CA GLU A 68 -1.79 16.25 -0.21
C GLU A 68 -1.33 15.82 -1.60
N SER A 69 -1.96 16.39 -2.64
CA SER A 69 -1.41 16.34 -3.99
C SER A 69 -0.25 17.31 -4.07
N ARG A 70 0.97 16.79 -4.24
CA ARG A 70 2.08 17.60 -4.74
C ARG A 70 2.16 17.35 -6.24
N ASN A 71 2.25 18.42 -7.03
CA ASN A 71 2.17 18.40 -8.51
C ASN A 71 3.16 17.44 -9.20
N ASN A 72 4.17 16.93 -8.49
CA ASN A 72 5.20 16.04 -9.03
C ASN A 72 5.04 14.57 -8.60
N ILE A 73 3.96 14.21 -7.90
CA ILE A 73 3.71 12.83 -7.46
C ILE A 73 2.75 12.17 -8.44
N LYS A 74 3.25 11.18 -9.18
CA LYS A 74 2.40 10.25 -9.94
C LYS A 74 1.79 9.24 -8.97
N PHE A 75 0.46 9.17 -8.95
CA PHE A 75 -0.30 8.25 -8.11
C PHE A 75 -0.70 7.02 -8.93
N ASP A 76 -0.55 5.83 -8.35
CA ASP A 76 -0.99 4.59 -8.97
C ASP A 76 -2.50 4.40 -8.85
N PHE A 77 -3.08 4.91 -7.74
CA PHE A 77 -4.52 4.93 -7.47
C PHE A 77 -4.88 6.21 -6.72
N ILE A 78 -6.13 6.67 -6.87
CA ILE A 78 -6.66 7.83 -6.16
C ILE A 78 -7.83 7.36 -5.31
N ILE A 79 -7.81 7.63 -4.00
CA ILE A 79 -8.99 7.46 -3.15
C ILE A 79 -9.51 8.87 -2.85
N THR A 80 -10.76 9.15 -3.18
CA THR A 80 -11.35 10.50 -3.08
C THR A 80 -12.81 10.45 -2.64
N ASN A 81 -13.31 11.55 -2.07
CA ASN A 81 -14.73 11.74 -1.78
C ASN A 81 -15.42 12.78 -2.69
N PHE A 82 -14.73 13.26 -3.72
CA PHE A 82 -15.25 14.26 -4.65
C PHE A 82 -14.92 13.88 -6.10
N GLN A 83 -15.79 14.32 -7.01
CA GLN A 83 -15.63 14.07 -8.43
C GLN A 83 -14.64 15.07 -9.05
N GLN A 84 -13.80 14.59 -9.95
CA GLN A 84 -12.79 15.35 -10.68
C GLN A 84 -13.06 15.13 -12.17
N GLU A 85 -12.83 16.14 -13.01
CA GLU A 85 -13.25 16.10 -14.42
C GLU A 85 -12.45 15.08 -15.26
N ASP A 86 -11.22 14.75 -14.85
CA ASP A 86 -10.34 13.78 -15.52
C ASP A 86 -10.06 12.55 -14.65
N MET A 87 -11.09 11.74 -14.39
CA MET A 87 -10.91 10.50 -13.64
C MET A 87 -10.33 9.40 -14.52
N ASN A 88 -9.14 8.92 -14.13
CA ASN A 88 -8.58 7.69 -14.69
C ASN A 88 -9.22 6.45 -14.02
N SER A 89 -9.04 5.28 -14.65
CA SER A 89 -9.58 3.98 -14.21
C SER A 89 -9.15 3.54 -12.80
N ASN A 90 -8.21 4.25 -12.17
CA ASN A 90 -7.63 3.90 -10.89
C ASN A 90 -8.13 4.81 -9.75
N THR A 91 -9.27 5.48 -9.95
CA THR A 91 -9.89 6.33 -8.94
C THR A 91 -11.02 5.60 -8.21
N PHE A 92 -10.97 5.58 -6.88
CA PHE A 92 -11.97 5.00 -5.99
C PHE A 92 -12.66 6.09 -5.18
N PHE A 93 -13.98 6.05 -5.18
CA PHE A 93 -14.80 6.93 -4.36
C PHE A 93 -15.07 6.35 -2.98
N ILE A 94 -14.91 7.18 -1.98
CA ILE A 94 -15.28 6.90 -0.59
C ILE A 94 -16.23 7.98 -0.08
N SER A 95 -17.19 7.58 0.74
CA SER A 95 -17.98 8.53 1.52
C SER A 95 -17.28 8.87 2.82
N ASP A 96 -17.75 9.92 3.49
CA ASP A 96 -17.28 10.32 4.82
C ASP A 96 -17.51 9.22 5.86
N SER A 97 -18.46 8.32 5.61
CA SER A 97 -18.75 7.12 6.40
C SER A 97 -18.03 5.88 5.86
N LEU A 98 -16.71 5.93 5.68
CA LEU A 98 -15.92 4.78 5.23
C LEU A 98 -16.12 3.58 6.19
N CYS A 99 -16.75 2.52 5.68
CA CYS A 99 -17.04 1.28 6.38
C CYS A 99 -16.11 0.13 5.94
N ASP A 100 -16.02 -0.92 6.76
CA ASP A 100 -15.08 -2.03 6.56
C ASP A 100 -15.32 -2.77 5.24
N ASN A 101 -16.58 -2.93 4.82
CA ASN A 101 -16.90 -3.54 3.54
C ASN A 101 -16.28 -2.78 2.36
N ARG A 102 -16.33 -1.44 2.39
CA ARG A 102 -15.69 -0.61 1.35
C ARG A 102 -14.17 -0.72 1.40
N ILE A 103 -13.58 -0.83 2.59
CA ILE A 103 -12.15 -1.07 2.75
C ILE A 103 -11.74 -2.42 2.15
N ASN A 104 -12.55 -3.47 2.30
CA ASN A 104 -12.26 -4.78 1.71
C ASN A 104 -12.29 -4.74 0.19
N ILE A 105 -13.29 -4.07 -0.42
CA ILE A 105 -13.35 -3.88 -1.87
C ILE A 105 -12.11 -3.11 -2.39
N LEU A 106 -11.66 -2.08 -1.64
CA LEU A 106 -10.42 -1.37 -1.96
C LEU A 106 -9.20 -2.31 -1.92
N LYS A 107 -9.09 -3.17 -0.90
CA LYS A 107 -8.01 -4.17 -0.80
C LYS A 107 -8.01 -5.10 -2.01
N GLU A 108 -9.15 -5.69 -2.33
CA GLU A 108 -9.29 -6.61 -3.47
C GLU A 108 -8.89 -5.93 -4.78
N SER A 109 -9.36 -4.70 -4.99
CA SER A 109 -9.06 -3.94 -6.22
C SER A 109 -7.60 -3.49 -6.32
N ILE A 110 -6.98 -3.08 -5.20
CA ILE A 110 -5.59 -2.62 -5.18
C ILE A 110 -4.60 -3.80 -5.29
N PHE A 111 -4.91 -4.93 -4.65
CA PHE A 111 -4.01 -6.09 -4.57
C PHE A 111 -4.33 -7.18 -5.60
N GLY A 112 -5.44 -7.07 -6.33
CA GLY A 112 -5.89 -8.11 -7.25
C GLY A 112 -6.24 -9.43 -6.56
N ILE A 113 -6.62 -9.36 -5.27
CA ILE A 113 -7.05 -10.53 -4.51
C ILE A 113 -8.49 -10.82 -4.91
N ASN A 114 -8.67 -11.51 -6.02
CA ASN A 114 -9.96 -12.15 -6.29
C ASN A 114 -10.14 -13.23 -5.23
N GLN A 115 -11.21 -13.17 -4.45
CA GLN A 115 -11.62 -14.31 -3.66
C GLN A 115 -11.86 -15.46 -4.65
N ILE A 116 -10.96 -16.45 -4.67
CA ILE A 116 -11.28 -17.76 -5.23
C ILE A 116 -12.33 -18.32 -4.27
N THR A 117 -13.59 -17.97 -4.48
CA THR A 117 -14.72 -18.68 -3.91
C THR A 117 -14.69 -20.06 -4.53
N ASN A 118 -14.11 -21.02 -3.82
CA ASN A 118 -14.33 -22.43 -4.09
C ASN A 118 -15.82 -22.72 -3.83
N SER A 119 -16.61 -22.70 -4.89
CA SER A 119 -17.95 -23.29 -4.95
C SER A 119 -17.84 -24.76 -5.34
#